data_AF-A0A2S2E681-F1
#
_entry.id   AF-A0A2S2E681-F1
#
_cell.length_a   1.000
_cell.length_b   1.000
_cell.length_c   1.000
_cell.angle_alpha   90.00
_cell.angle_beta   90.00
_cell.angle_gamma   90.00
#
_symmetry.space_group_name_H-M   'P 1'
#
loop_
_entity.id
_entity.type
_entity.pdbx_description
1 polymer ?
#
loop_
_entity_poly.entity_id
_entity_poly.type
_entity_poly.pdbx_seq_one_letter_code
_entity_poly.pdbx_strand_id
1 'polypeptide(L)'
;MLALYYQIEKTFFYTLTRKIVGNVTFLFLFQVLTLWLLISDAPWTQSGWLVGLLAVISVLAFVFTIFYLTYLIVRPVRTILKNFEDINQQQGDLNVRLPKFTYDEFRQLSDSYNLFADNLSQILGDIGRHALNAKNQNQAVVSKVNDTTDSVQQQDGLSQEVMASSQQVNDEIQAIVERTDAVAQATRSNQQTADEATRKLVSLADDIGNIDQLLRQFAATVDGLKDNADNIRNILKMVEEFSDQTNLLALNAAIEAARAGEAGRGFAVVADEVRSLSVKVNEATGKINSFINEMESLVKETQSESENLISVSDKAQSEITDTSEQFQGMLQELIANSERLEHVGESVHTLNHTYNAAHEAVGNISRLGGDIRDNMQQIEQQMRELTVETETTETQLQRFLK
;
A
#
# COMPACT_ATOMS: atom_id res chain seq x y z
N MET A 1 10.16 -64.65 -72.43
CA MET A 1 10.87 -63.68 -73.31
C MET A 1 11.23 -62.38 -72.58
N LEU A 2 10.26 -61.62 -72.05
CA LEU A 2 10.48 -60.31 -71.39
C LEU A 2 11.61 -60.27 -70.34
N ALA A 3 11.74 -61.26 -69.46
CA ALA A 3 12.81 -61.28 -68.45
C ALA A 3 14.23 -61.35 -69.06
N LEU A 4 14.40 -62.08 -70.17
CA LEU A 4 15.67 -62.17 -70.89
C LEU A 4 16.00 -60.84 -71.59
N TYR A 5 15.00 -60.23 -72.23
CA TYR A 5 15.12 -58.88 -72.80
C TYR A 5 15.59 -57.88 -71.75
N TYR A 6 15.00 -57.90 -70.55
CA TYR A 6 15.38 -56.99 -69.46
C TYR A 6 16.79 -57.24 -68.92
N GLN A 7 17.22 -58.50 -68.79
CA GLN A 7 18.60 -58.82 -68.40
C GLN A 7 19.61 -58.34 -69.44
N ILE A 8 19.31 -58.49 -70.73
CA ILE A 8 20.14 -57.97 -71.84
C ILE A 8 20.15 -56.43 -71.84
N GLU A 9 18.98 -55.78 -71.68
CA GLU A 9 18.85 -54.33 -71.59
C GLU A 9 19.69 -53.77 -70.42
N LYS A 10 19.50 -54.32 -69.21
CA LYS A 10 20.23 -53.90 -68.00
C LYS A 10 21.74 -54.17 -68.06
N THR A 11 22.19 -55.18 -68.81
CA THR A 11 23.61 -55.57 -68.85
C THR A 11 24.39 -54.87 -69.96
N PHE A 12 23.83 -54.80 -71.17
CA PHE A 12 24.53 -54.27 -72.36
C PHE A 12 24.08 -52.86 -72.75
N PHE A 13 22.78 -52.57 -72.59
CA PHE A 13 22.12 -51.38 -73.14
C PHE A 13 21.55 -50.45 -72.05
N TYR A 14 22.22 -50.36 -70.91
CA TYR A 14 21.76 -49.60 -69.74
C TYR A 14 21.79 -48.06 -69.91
N THR A 15 22.10 -47.55 -71.10
CA THR A 15 21.93 -46.14 -71.46
C THR A 15 21.28 -45.99 -72.83
N LEU A 16 20.48 -44.93 -72.98
CA LEU A 16 19.92 -44.44 -74.23
C LEU A 16 21.03 -44.23 -75.25
N THR A 17 22.15 -43.66 -74.82
CA THR A 17 23.36 -43.52 -75.64
C THR A 17 23.84 -44.87 -76.20
N ARG A 18 23.90 -45.93 -75.37
CA ARG A 18 24.26 -47.30 -75.82
C ARG A 18 23.20 -47.94 -76.71
N LYS A 19 21.91 -47.66 -76.50
CA LYS A 19 20.81 -48.13 -77.37
C LYS A 19 20.88 -47.50 -78.76
N ILE A 20 21.10 -46.18 -78.83
CA ILE A 20 21.27 -45.44 -80.08
C ILE A 20 22.54 -45.92 -80.81
N VAL A 21 23.71 -45.86 -80.14
CA VAL A 21 24.98 -46.29 -80.75
C VAL A 21 24.93 -47.77 -81.15
N GLY A 22 24.40 -48.66 -80.32
CA GLY A 22 24.28 -50.08 -80.67
C GLY A 22 23.40 -50.33 -81.91
N ASN A 23 22.26 -49.64 -82.03
CA ASN A 23 21.38 -49.78 -83.18
C ASN A 23 21.99 -49.15 -84.46
N VAL A 24 22.57 -47.95 -84.35
CA VAL A 24 23.23 -47.25 -85.46
C VAL A 24 24.49 -47.98 -85.92
N THR A 25 25.32 -48.50 -85.01
CA THR A 25 26.49 -49.32 -85.34
C THR A 25 26.09 -50.67 -85.92
N PHE A 26 25.01 -51.31 -85.47
CA PHE A 26 24.49 -52.51 -86.11
C PHE A 26 24.06 -52.24 -87.56
N LEU A 27 23.30 -51.16 -87.80
CA LEU A 27 22.92 -50.73 -89.14
C LEU A 27 24.14 -50.36 -90.00
N PHE A 28 25.11 -49.64 -89.44
CA PHE A 28 26.32 -49.22 -90.17
C PHE A 28 27.22 -50.43 -90.50
N LEU A 29 27.39 -51.39 -89.59
CA LEU A 29 28.08 -52.64 -89.87
C LEU A 29 27.35 -53.46 -90.95
N PHE A 30 26.01 -53.49 -90.94
CA PHE A 30 25.24 -54.12 -92.01
C PHE A 30 25.45 -53.42 -93.35
N GLN A 31 25.40 -52.08 -93.39
CA GLN A 31 25.64 -51.30 -94.60
C GLN A 31 27.07 -51.48 -95.13
N VAL A 32 28.09 -51.37 -94.27
CA VAL A 32 29.49 -51.63 -94.63
C VAL A 32 29.68 -53.06 -95.12
N LEU A 33 29.03 -54.06 -94.52
CA LEU A 33 29.07 -55.45 -94.99
C LEU A 33 28.41 -55.58 -96.39
N THR A 34 27.24 -54.97 -96.63
CA THR A 34 26.61 -55.01 -97.96
C THR A 34 27.47 -54.31 -99.02
N LEU A 35 28.12 -53.19 -98.67
CA LEU A 35 28.97 -52.43 -99.58
C LEU A 35 30.32 -53.12 -99.84
N TRP A 36 30.91 -53.78 -98.82
CA TRP A 36 32.10 -54.60 -98.98
C TRP A 36 31.83 -55.84 -99.85
N LEU A 37 30.70 -56.53 -99.63
CA LEU A 37 30.24 -57.62 -100.49
C LEU A 37 30.04 -57.15 -101.94
N LEU A 38 29.48 -55.95 -102.14
CA LEU A 38 29.26 -55.36 -103.47
C LEU A 38 30.56 -55.00 -104.21
N ILE A 39 31.62 -54.64 -103.48
CA ILE A 39 32.94 -54.29 -104.04
C ILE A 39 33.83 -55.54 -104.22
N SER A 40 33.55 -56.64 -103.52
CA SER A 40 34.33 -57.87 -103.64
C SER A 40 34.12 -58.57 -104.99
N ASP A 41 35.20 -58.96 -105.66
CA ASP A 41 35.22 -59.80 -106.88
C ASP A 41 34.82 -61.27 -106.61
N ALA A 42 33.92 -61.50 -105.65
CA ALA A 42 33.41 -62.82 -105.32
C ALA A 42 32.45 -63.31 -106.43
N PRO A 43 32.54 -64.58 -106.90
CA PRO A 43 31.79 -65.05 -108.06
C PRO A 43 30.25 -65.00 -107.91
N TRP A 44 29.75 -64.85 -106.69
CA TRP A 44 28.34 -64.71 -106.37
C TRP A 44 27.75 -63.33 -106.75
N THR A 45 28.56 -62.27 -106.86
CA THR A 45 28.08 -60.90 -107.11
C THR A 45 27.59 -60.66 -108.54
N GLN A 46 28.00 -61.51 -109.50
CA GLN A 46 27.58 -61.44 -110.91
C GLN A 46 26.07 -61.71 -111.10
N SER A 47 25.39 -62.26 -110.07
CA SER A 47 23.94 -62.44 -110.05
C SER A 47 23.23 -61.20 -109.50
N GLY A 48 22.81 -60.29 -110.39
CA GLY A 48 22.19 -59.00 -110.02
C GLY A 48 20.95 -59.06 -109.12
N TRP A 49 20.27 -60.21 -109.01
CA TRP A 49 19.16 -60.39 -108.07
C TRP A 49 19.60 -60.40 -106.60
N LEU A 50 20.82 -60.90 -106.29
CA LEU A 50 21.39 -60.84 -104.94
C LEU A 50 21.71 -59.41 -104.53
N VAL A 51 22.25 -58.61 -105.45
CA VAL A 51 22.51 -57.17 -105.25
C VAL A 51 21.21 -56.42 -104.96
N GLY A 52 20.15 -56.65 -105.75
CA GLY A 52 18.83 -56.07 -105.50
C GLY A 52 18.24 -56.46 -104.15
N LEU A 53 18.37 -57.73 -103.75
CA LEU A 53 17.90 -58.23 -102.47
C LEU A 53 18.64 -57.59 -101.27
N LEU A 54 19.97 -57.46 -101.35
CA LEU A 54 20.76 -56.77 -100.32
C LEU A 54 20.41 -55.28 -100.21
N ALA A 55 20.18 -54.60 -101.33
CA ALA A 55 19.72 -53.20 -101.34
C ALA A 55 18.35 -53.04 -100.67
N VAL A 56 17.39 -53.93 -100.94
CA VAL A 56 16.08 -53.94 -100.28
C VAL A 56 16.20 -54.18 -98.78
N ILE A 57 17.03 -55.13 -98.33
CA ILE A 57 17.24 -55.36 -96.89
C ILE A 57 17.90 -54.16 -96.22
N SER A 58 18.84 -53.47 -96.89
CA SER A 58 19.46 -52.23 -96.38
C SER A 58 18.43 -51.10 -96.18
N VAL A 59 17.51 -50.92 -97.13
CA VAL A 59 16.40 -49.96 -97.00
C VAL A 59 15.45 -50.36 -95.86
N LEU A 60 15.09 -51.64 -95.75
CA LEU A 60 14.24 -52.15 -94.66
C LEU A 60 14.89 -51.98 -93.28
N ALA A 61 16.20 -52.21 -93.16
CA ALA A 61 16.96 -51.97 -91.94
C ALA A 61 16.96 -50.48 -91.55
N PHE A 62 17.08 -49.58 -92.52
CA PHE A 62 17.03 -48.13 -92.29
C PHE A 62 15.64 -47.66 -91.84
N VAL A 63 14.57 -48.14 -92.48
CA VAL A 63 13.18 -47.88 -92.05
C VAL A 63 12.92 -48.44 -90.64
N PHE A 64 13.44 -49.64 -90.35
CA PHE A 64 13.35 -50.24 -89.02
C PHE A 64 14.08 -49.40 -87.96
N THR A 65 15.29 -48.92 -88.23
CA THR A 65 16.04 -48.04 -87.30
C THR A 65 15.32 -46.72 -87.07
N ILE A 66 14.73 -46.09 -88.10
CA ILE A 66 13.92 -44.87 -87.92
C ILE A 66 12.70 -45.16 -87.03
N PHE A 67 11.97 -46.24 -87.29
CA PHE A 67 10.81 -46.63 -86.49
C PHE A 67 11.21 -46.95 -85.03
N TYR A 68 12.30 -47.69 -84.85
CA TYR A 68 12.84 -48.06 -83.54
C TYR A 68 13.27 -46.85 -82.72
N LEU A 69 14.06 -45.93 -83.29
CA LEU A 69 14.47 -44.69 -82.61
C LEU A 69 13.28 -43.78 -82.31
N THR A 70 12.30 -43.70 -83.22
CA THR A 70 11.04 -42.96 -82.97
C THR A 70 10.27 -43.57 -81.80
N TYR A 71 10.11 -44.89 -81.77
CA TYR A 71 9.43 -45.60 -80.68
C TYR A 71 10.17 -45.48 -79.34
N LEU A 72 11.51 -45.50 -79.36
CA LEU A 72 12.36 -45.51 -78.18
C LEU A 72 12.54 -44.11 -77.56
N ILE A 73 12.56 -43.04 -78.36
CA ILE A 73 12.77 -41.65 -77.89
C ILE A 73 11.46 -40.88 -77.83
N VAL A 74 10.69 -40.84 -78.93
CA VAL A 74 9.54 -39.93 -79.05
C VAL A 74 8.37 -40.38 -78.18
N ARG A 75 8.21 -41.69 -77.94
CA ARG A 75 7.14 -42.18 -77.04
C ARG A 75 7.39 -41.80 -75.57
N PRO A 76 8.54 -42.10 -74.92
CA PRO A 76 8.82 -41.60 -73.57
C PRO A 76 8.71 -40.08 -73.46
N VAL A 77 9.29 -39.32 -74.40
CA VAL A 77 9.22 -37.85 -74.41
C VAL A 77 7.77 -37.35 -74.45
N ARG A 78 6.92 -37.88 -75.36
CA ARG A 78 5.50 -37.50 -75.42
C ARG A 78 4.73 -37.87 -74.16
N THR A 79 5.03 -39.02 -73.53
CA THR A 79 4.35 -39.41 -72.29
C THR A 79 4.82 -38.56 -71.10
N ILE A 80 6.10 -38.21 -70.99
CA ILE A 80 6.61 -37.28 -69.97
C ILE A 80 6.00 -35.89 -70.15
N LEU A 81 5.99 -35.36 -71.38
CA LEU A 81 5.32 -34.09 -71.70
C LEU A 81 3.85 -34.10 -71.31
N LYS A 82 3.11 -35.18 -71.65
CA LYS A 82 1.71 -35.30 -71.23
C LYS A 82 1.56 -35.30 -69.69
N ASN A 83 2.40 -36.02 -68.95
CA ASN A 83 2.30 -36.01 -67.48
C ASN A 83 2.52 -34.59 -66.93
N PHE A 84 3.49 -33.82 -67.45
CA PHE A 84 3.66 -32.41 -67.07
C PHE A 84 2.46 -31.54 -67.47
N GLU A 85 1.81 -31.81 -68.60
CA GLU A 85 0.59 -31.14 -69.01
C GLU A 85 -0.59 -31.46 -68.06
N ASP A 86 -0.79 -32.74 -67.74
CA ASP A 86 -1.80 -33.22 -66.78
C ASP A 86 -1.57 -32.57 -65.39
N ILE A 87 -0.33 -32.55 -64.88
CA ILE A 87 0.06 -31.89 -63.61
C ILE A 87 -0.28 -30.39 -63.63
N ASN A 88 0.07 -29.69 -64.71
CA ASN A 88 -0.21 -28.25 -64.85
C ASN A 88 -1.73 -27.97 -64.91
N GLN A 89 -2.50 -28.82 -65.57
CA GLN A 89 -3.98 -28.74 -65.58
C GLN A 89 -4.57 -29.02 -64.19
N GLN A 90 -3.94 -29.91 -63.40
CA GLN A 90 -4.28 -30.24 -62.01
C GLN A 90 -3.69 -29.24 -60.98
N GLN A 91 -3.36 -28.01 -61.38
CA GLN A 91 -2.83 -26.94 -60.53
C GLN A 91 -1.52 -27.27 -59.78
N GLY A 92 -0.74 -28.24 -60.27
CA GLY A 92 0.52 -28.66 -59.67
C GLY A 92 0.40 -29.80 -58.66
N ASP A 93 -0.63 -30.65 -58.76
CA ASP A 93 -0.79 -31.86 -57.94
C ASP A 93 0.51 -32.69 -57.85
N LEU A 94 1.04 -32.80 -56.62
CA LEU A 94 2.28 -33.53 -56.31
C LEU A 94 2.04 -34.99 -55.93
N ASN A 95 0.86 -35.56 -56.20
CA ASN A 95 0.60 -37.01 -56.12
C ASN A 95 0.84 -37.72 -57.48
N VAL A 96 0.89 -36.99 -58.60
CA VAL A 96 1.24 -37.55 -59.91
C VAL A 96 2.72 -37.96 -59.97
N ARG A 97 3.03 -39.14 -60.53
CA ARG A 97 4.41 -39.69 -60.63
C ARG A 97 4.75 -40.07 -62.08
N LEU A 98 5.96 -39.73 -62.52
CA LEU A 98 6.43 -40.10 -63.86
C LEU A 98 6.65 -41.62 -63.97
N PRO A 99 6.07 -42.29 -64.98
CA PRO A 99 6.13 -43.75 -65.13
C PRO A 99 7.50 -44.23 -65.63
N LYS A 100 7.93 -45.40 -65.19
CA LYS A 100 9.33 -45.86 -65.34
C LYS A 100 9.57 -46.68 -66.63
N PHE A 101 9.66 -46.00 -67.78
CA PHE A 101 9.68 -46.57 -69.14
C PHE A 101 10.73 -47.67 -69.40
N THR A 102 12.02 -47.35 -69.24
CA THR A 102 13.15 -48.11 -69.80
C THR A 102 14.34 -48.08 -68.85
N TYR A 103 15.31 -48.99 -69.03
CA TYR A 103 16.47 -49.08 -68.14
C TYR A 103 17.61 -48.20 -68.68
N ASP A 104 17.36 -46.89 -68.70
CA ASP A 104 18.21 -45.82 -69.26
C ASP A 104 17.93 -44.43 -68.64
N GLU A 105 18.53 -43.39 -69.22
CA GLU A 105 18.42 -41.96 -68.87
C GLU A 105 16.96 -41.50 -68.64
N PHE A 106 15.95 -42.04 -69.34
CA PHE A 106 14.54 -41.65 -69.11
C PHE A 106 14.00 -42.15 -67.77
N ARG A 107 14.46 -43.31 -67.28
CA ARG A 107 14.16 -43.75 -65.91
C ARG A 107 14.93 -42.94 -64.89
N GLN A 108 16.19 -42.59 -65.14
CA GLN A 108 16.96 -41.73 -64.22
C GLN A 108 16.27 -40.36 -64.05
N LEU A 109 15.78 -39.77 -65.13
CA LEU A 109 14.94 -38.56 -65.11
C LEU A 109 13.63 -38.77 -64.31
N SER A 110 12.91 -39.87 -64.59
CA SER A 110 11.64 -40.17 -63.92
C SER A 110 11.81 -40.43 -62.41
N ASP A 111 12.84 -41.19 -62.02
CA ASP A 111 13.16 -41.47 -60.62
C ASP A 111 13.65 -40.21 -59.87
N SER A 112 14.44 -39.35 -60.53
CA SER A 112 14.88 -38.07 -59.96
C SER A 112 13.72 -37.08 -59.78
N TYR A 113 12.82 -37.00 -60.76
CA TYR A 113 11.61 -36.18 -60.65
C TYR A 113 10.68 -36.68 -59.54
N ASN A 114 10.47 -38.00 -59.45
CA ASN A 114 9.63 -38.58 -58.41
C ASN A 114 10.18 -38.27 -57.00
N LEU A 115 11.50 -38.41 -56.80
CA LEU A 115 12.16 -38.02 -55.55
C LEU A 115 12.03 -36.51 -55.25
N PHE A 116 12.10 -35.65 -56.27
CA PHE A 116 11.85 -34.21 -56.12
C PHE A 116 10.40 -33.94 -55.70
N ALA A 117 9.41 -34.60 -56.30
CA ALA A 117 8.00 -34.48 -55.95
C ALA A 117 7.70 -35.01 -54.54
N ASP A 118 8.32 -36.13 -54.13
CA ASP A 118 8.22 -36.68 -52.77
C ASP A 118 8.77 -35.67 -51.73
N ASN A 119 9.98 -35.13 -51.97
CA ASN A 119 10.59 -34.12 -51.10
C ASN A 119 9.77 -32.82 -51.02
N LEU A 120 9.24 -32.34 -52.16
CA LEU A 120 8.44 -31.13 -52.21
C LEU A 120 7.08 -31.33 -51.51
N SER A 121 6.44 -32.48 -51.70
CA SER A 121 5.21 -32.87 -51.00
C SER A 121 5.41 -32.89 -49.47
N GLN A 122 6.54 -33.46 -48.99
CA GLN A 122 6.90 -33.38 -47.57
C GLN A 122 7.04 -31.92 -47.09
N ILE A 123 7.76 -31.07 -47.81
CA ILE A 123 7.94 -29.66 -47.44
C ILE A 123 6.59 -28.92 -47.37
N LEU A 124 5.69 -29.11 -48.34
CA LEU A 124 4.36 -28.49 -48.30
C LEU A 124 3.49 -29.04 -47.15
N GLY A 125 3.60 -30.34 -46.85
CA GLY A 125 2.96 -30.94 -45.68
C GLY A 125 3.49 -30.41 -44.35
N ASP A 126 4.80 -30.15 -44.26
CA ASP A 126 5.43 -29.55 -43.08
C ASP A 126 4.96 -28.10 -42.89
N ILE A 127 4.94 -27.28 -43.96
CA ILE A 127 4.39 -25.91 -43.91
C ILE A 127 2.89 -25.94 -43.52
N GLY A 128 2.10 -26.91 -44.01
CA GLY A 128 0.70 -27.07 -43.63
C GLY A 128 0.51 -27.35 -42.14
N ARG A 129 1.35 -28.21 -41.56
CA ARG A 129 1.36 -28.48 -40.11
C ARG A 129 1.80 -27.24 -39.32
N HIS A 130 2.76 -26.46 -39.82
CA HIS A 130 3.15 -25.19 -39.20
C HIS A 130 2.03 -24.13 -39.25
N ALA A 131 1.31 -24.00 -40.37
CA ALA A 131 0.18 -23.08 -40.49
C ALA A 131 -0.97 -23.42 -39.52
N LEU A 132 -1.32 -24.71 -39.39
CA LEU A 132 -2.31 -25.18 -38.41
C LEU A 132 -1.88 -24.92 -36.96
N ASN A 133 -0.60 -25.15 -36.64
CA ASN A 133 -0.06 -24.86 -35.31
C ASN A 133 -0.08 -23.35 -35.02
N ALA A 134 0.28 -22.50 -35.99
CA ALA A 134 0.20 -21.05 -35.86
C ALA A 134 -1.25 -20.57 -35.65
N LYS A 135 -2.23 -21.14 -36.37
CA LYS A 135 -3.65 -20.85 -36.18
C LYS A 135 -4.14 -21.19 -34.76
N ASN A 136 -3.75 -22.34 -34.23
CA ASN A 136 -4.10 -22.77 -32.87
C ASN A 136 -3.44 -21.88 -31.79
N GLN A 137 -2.17 -21.52 -31.98
CA GLN A 137 -1.47 -20.57 -31.10
C GLN A 137 -2.11 -19.18 -31.14
N ASN A 138 -2.54 -18.74 -32.32
CA ASN A 138 -3.20 -17.45 -32.53
C ASN A 138 -4.52 -17.37 -31.74
N GLN A 139 -5.37 -18.39 -31.83
CA GLN A 139 -6.60 -18.49 -31.01
C GLN A 139 -6.32 -18.45 -29.50
N ALA A 140 -5.25 -19.10 -29.04
CA ALA A 140 -4.86 -19.06 -27.62
C ALA A 140 -4.42 -17.64 -27.17
N VAL A 141 -3.73 -16.88 -28.04
CA VAL A 141 -3.38 -15.49 -27.77
C VAL A 141 -4.62 -14.60 -27.73
N VAL A 142 -5.58 -14.76 -28.66
CA VAL A 142 -6.86 -14.02 -28.62
C VAL A 142 -7.61 -14.25 -27.30
N SER A 143 -7.66 -15.49 -26.81
CA SER A 143 -8.23 -15.77 -25.47
C SER A 143 -7.47 -15.01 -24.36
N LYS A 144 -6.14 -14.97 -24.42
CA LYS A 144 -5.31 -14.28 -23.42
C LYS A 144 -5.44 -12.75 -23.48
N VAL A 145 -5.71 -12.19 -24.67
CA VAL A 145 -6.04 -10.76 -24.86
C VAL A 145 -7.36 -10.40 -24.18
N ASN A 146 -8.38 -11.27 -24.30
CA ASN A 146 -9.65 -11.09 -23.61
C ASN A 146 -9.48 -11.17 -22.07
N ASP A 147 -8.82 -12.21 -21.55
CA ASP A 147 -8.49 -12.33 -20.12
C ASP A 147 -7.80 -11.07 -19.56
N THR A 148 -6.89 -10.49 -20.35
CA THR A 148 -6.11 -9.31 -19.96
C THR A 148 -6.96 -8.04 -20.00
N THR A 149 -7.86 -7.93 -20.98
CA THR A 149 -8.81 -6.81 -21.08
C THR A 149 -9.79 -6.80 -19.90
N ASP A 150 -10.34 -7.96 -19.54
CA ASP A 150 -11.20 -8.12 -18.35
C ASP A 150 -10.44 -7.79 -17.07
N SER A 151 -9.19 -8.25 -16.94
CA SER A 151 -8.33 -7.95 -15.80
C SER A 151 -8.05 -6.45 -15.65
N VAL A 152 -7.78 -5.76 -16.77
CA VAL A 152 -7.60 -4.29 -16.81
C VAL A 152 -8.89 -3.54 -16.45
N GLN A 153 -10.07 -4.05 -16.84
CA GLN A 153 -11.34 -3.44 -16.46
C GLN A 153 -11.64 -3.61 -14.96
N GLN A 154 -11.29 -4.75 -14.36
CA GLN A 154 -11.36 -4.94 -12.91
C GLN A 154 -10.36 -4.01 -12.18
N GLN A 155 -9.13 -3.89 -12.71
CA GLN A 155 -8.09 -3.01 -12.16
C GLN A 155 -8.48 -1.52 -12.20
N ASP A 156 -9.19 -1.07 -13.25
CA ASP A 156 -9.70 0.31 -13.31
C ASP A 156 -10.81 0.56 -12.28
N GLY A 157 -11.74 -0.39 -12.09
CA GLY A 157 -12.74 -0.31 -11.02
C GLY A 157 -12.13 -0.24 -9.62
N LEU A 158 -11.13 -1.09 -9.33
CA LEU A 158 -10.34 -1.04 -8.10
C LEU A 158 -9.60 0.29 -7.95
N SER A 159 -9.08 0.85 -9.04
CA SER A 159 -8.40 2.15 -9.01
C SER A 159 -9.38 3.29 -8.65
N GLN A 160 -10.61 3.26 -9.19
CA GLN A 160 -11.65 4.22 -8.83
C GLN A 160 -12.08 4.10 -7.35
N GLU A 161 -12.19 2.88 -6.81
CA GLU A 161 -12.48 2.64 -5.39
C GLU A 161 -11.38 3.18 -4.48
N VAL A 162 -10.11 2.98 -4.84
CA VAL A 162 -8.96 3.54 -4.11
C VAL A 162 -8.91 5.07 -4.23
N MET A 163 -9.25 5.67 -5.37
CA MET A 163 -9.35 7.13 -5.50
C MET A 163 -10.44 7.71 -4.59
N ALA A 164 -11.63 7.11 -4.55
CA ALA A 164 -12.73 7.53 -3.68
C ALA A 164 -12.34 7.41 -2.19
N SER A 165 -11.73 6.29 -1.82
CA SER A 165 -11.20 6.05 -0.46
C SER A 165 -10.11 7.07 -0.09
N SER A 166 -9.25 7.43 -1.05
CA SER A 166 -8.19 8.43 -0.84
C SER A 166 -8.78 9.83 -0.62
N GLN A 167 -9.83 10.22 -1.35
CA GLN A 167 -10.51 11.49 -1.10
C GLN A 167 -11.09 11.56 0.31
N GLN A 168 -11.74 10.49 0.79
CA GLN A 168 -12.22 10.44 2.18
C GLN A 168 -11.08 10.56 3.19
N VAL A 169 -9.89 9.99 2.91
CA VAL A 169 -8.70 10.17 3.76
C VAL A 169 -8.20 11.62 3.76
N ASN A 170 -8.23 12.33 2.62
CA ASN A 170 -7.95 13.77 2.60
C ASN A 170 -8.94 14.56 3.47
N ASP A 171 -10.22 14.23 3.41
CA ASP A 171 -11.27 14.98 4.11
C ASP A 171 -11.17 14.76 5.64
N GLU A 172 -10.84 13.54 6.08
CA GLU A 172 -10.49 13.25 7.49
C GLU A 172 -9.16 13.91 7.90
N ILE A 173 -8.15 13.99 7.03
CA ILE A 173 -6.90 14.74 7.28
C ILE A 173 -7.21 16.22 7.56
N GLN A 174 -8.09 16.85 6.78
CA GLN A 174 -8.53 18.24 7.02
C GLN A 174 -9.30 18.37 8.34
N ALA A 175 -10.22 17.44 8.64
CA ALA A 175 -10.93 17.41 9.91
C ALA A 175 -10.00 17.19 11.13
N ILE A 176 -8.88 16.48 10.97
CA ILE A 176 -7.86 16.34 12.01
C ILE A 176 -7.10 17.67 12.22
N VAL A 177 -6.78 18.44 11.16
CA VAL A 177 -6.19 19.79 11.31
C VAL A 177 -7.12 20.68 12.13
N GLU A 178 -8.38 20.83 11.71
CA GLU A 178 -9.35 21.71 12.39
C GLU A 178 -9.55 21.33 13.87
N ARG A 179 -9.64 20.03 14.17
CA ARG A 179 -9.74 19.53 15.55
C ARG A 179 -8.46 19.78 16.35
N THR A 180 -7.29 19.64 15.74
CA THR A 180 -5.99 19.87 16.40
C THR A 180 -5.81 21.34 16.76
N ASP A 181 -6.15 22.27 15.85
CA ASP A 181 -6.12 23.71 16.11
C ASP A 181 -7.13 24.12 17.20
N ALA A 182 -8.35 23.56 17.16
CA ALA A 182 -9.36 23.83 18.19
C ALA A 182 -8.90 23.34 19.59
N VAL A 183 -8.28 22.15 19.67
CA VAL A 183 -7.72 21.63 20.92
C VAL A 183 -6.50 22.45 21.37
N ALA A 184 -5.64 22.90 20.44
CA ALA A 184 -4.52 23.78 20.77
C ALA A 184 -4.99 25.15 21.31
N GLN A 185 -6.04 25.72 20.74
CA GLN A 185 -6.66 26.95 21.27
C GLN A 185 -7.25 26.74 22.66
N ALA A 186 -7.94 25.61 22.89
CA ALA A 186 -8.47 25.26 24.21
C ALA A 186 -7.35 25.05 25.26
N THR A 187 -6.27 24.34 24.92
CA THR A 187 -5.11 24.15 25.80
C THR A 187 -4.46 25.47 26.18
N ARG A 188 -4.26 26.41 25.24
CA ARG A 188 -3.74 27.75 25.54
C ARG A 188 -4.68 28.55 26.46
N SER A 189 -5.99 28.49 26.24
CA SER A 189 -7.00 29.16 27.09
C SER A 189 -7.01 28.59 28.52
N ASN A 190 -6.89 27.26 28.65
CA ASN A 190 -6.79 26.59 29.94
C ASN A 190 -5.47 26.94 30.64
N GLN A 191 -4.36 27.04 29.91
CA GLN A 191 -3.06 27.44 30.45
C GLN A 191 -3.08 28.87 31.01
N GLN A 192 -3.69 29.83 30.31
CA GLN A 192 -3.89 31.18 30.84
C GLN A 192 -4.76 31.16 32.12
N THR A 193 -5.86 30.40 32.10
CA THR A 193 -6.76 30.31 33.27
C THR A 193 -6.07 29.68 34.47
N ALA A 194 -5.22 28.67 34.25
CA ALA A 194 -4.43 28.01 35.30
C ALA A 194 -3.34 28.92 35.88
N ASP A 195 -2.65 29.71 35.04
CA ASP A 195 -1.68 30.72 35.49
C ASP A 195 -2.35 31.85 36.28
N GLU A 196 -3.50 32.36 35.81
CA GLU A 196 -4.32 33.33 36.55
C GLU A 196 -4.81 32.79 37.90
N ALA A 197 -5.21 31.52 37.97
CA ALA A 197 -5.62 30.87 39.21
C ALA A 197 -4.42 30.71 40.17
N THR A 198 -3.27 30.28 39.66
CA THR A 198 -2.01 30.17 40.44
C THR A 198 -1.63 31.51 41.08
N ARG A 199 -1.69 32.61 40.31
CA ARG A 199 -1.44 33.97 40.83
C ARG A 199 -2.43 34.38 41.93
N LYS A 200 -3.71 34.03 41.78
CA LYS A 200 -4.77 34.31 42.78
C LYS A 200 -4.57 33.49 44.06
N LEU A 201 -4.15 32.23 43.96
CA LEU A 201 -3.83 31.37 45.11
C LEU A 201 -2.60 31.90 45.87
N VAL A 202 -1.56 32.37 45.18
CA VAL A 202 -0.39 33.01 45.82
C VAL A 202 -0.80 34.29 46.58
N SER A 203 -1.69 35.12 46.02
CA SER A 203 -2.23 36.29 46.74
C SER A 203 -3.02 35.88 47.98
N LEU A 204 -3.88 34.86 47.86
CA LEU A 204 -4.73 34.38 48.96
C LEU A 204 -3.91 33.76 50.10
N ALA A 205 -2.78 33.12 49.77
CA ALA A 205 -1.83 32.61 50.76
C ALA A 205 -1.09 33.72 51.55
N ASP A 206 -0.89 34.90 50.94
CA ASP A 206 -0.37 36.08 51.64
C ASP A 206 -1.48 36.71 52.50
N ASP A 207 -2.70 36.87 51.98
CA ASP A 207 -3.85 37.39 52.73
C ASP A 207 -4.13 36.54 54.00
N ILE A 208 -4.11 35.21 53.90
CA ILE A 208 -4.29 34.30 55.06
C ILE A 208 -3.09 34.36 56.02
N GLY A 209 -1.86 34.49 55.53
CA GLY A 209 -0.67 34.69 56.38
C GLY A 209 -0.73 36.01 57.18
N ASN A 210 -1.24 37.08 56.57
CA ASN A 210 -1.49 38.35 57.25
C ASN A 210 -2.61 38.23 58.30
N ILE A 211 -3.68 37.47 58.00
CA ILE A 211 -4.77 37.18 58.97
C ILE A 211 -4.26 36.39 60.17
N ASP A 212 -3.43 35.36 59.95
CA ASP A 212 -2.81 34.58 61.03
C ASP A 212 -1.96 35.47 61.97
N GLN A 213 -1.12 36.34 61.40
CA GLN A 213 -0.31 37.28 62.19
C GLN A 213 -1.20 38.23 63.03
N LEU A 214 -2.31 38.73 62.46
CA LEU A 214 -3.27 39.58 63.17
C LEU A 214 -3.98 38.82 64.29
N LEU A 215 -4.37 37.56 64.07
CA LEU A 215 -4.98 36.71 65.10
C LEU A 215 -4.02 36.40 66.25
N ARG A 216 -2.74 36.12 65.97
CA ARG A 216 -1.71 35.91 67.00
C ARG A 216 -1.44 37.20 67.80
N GLN A 217 -1.47 38.38 67.16
CA GLN A 217 -1.37 39.67 67.84
C GLN A 217 -2.62 39.99 68.68
N PHE A 218 -3.81 39.61 68.21
CA PHE A 218 -5.05 39.72 68.97
C PHE A 218 -5.04 38.82 70.21
N ALA A 219 -4.65 37.55 70.08
CA ALA A 219 -4.50 36.62 71.21
C ALA A 219 -3.56 37.16 72.29
N ALA A 220 -2.40 37.72 71.90
CA ALA A 220 -1.46 38.35 72.85
C ALA A 220 -2.06 39.60 73.53
N THR A 221 -2.95 40.33 72.85
CA THR A 221 -3.67 41.48 73.43
C THR A 221 -4.74 41.03 74.44
N VAL A 222 -5.42 39.91 74.17
CA VAL A 222 -6.40 39.30 75.08
C VAL A 222 -5.73 38.72 76.33
N ASP A 223 -4.59 38.06 76.21
CA ASP A 223 -3.82 37.56 77.37
C ASP A 223 -3.29 38.73 78.22
N GLY A 224 -2.85 39.83 77.59
CA GLY A 224 -2.53 41.08 78.27
C GLY A 224 -3.72 41.73 78.98
N LEU A 225 -4.96 41.52 78.51
CA LEU A 225 -6.18 41.98 79.20
C LEU A 225 -6.48 41.11 80.44
N LYS A 226 -6.19 39.81 80.38
CA LYS A 226 -6.27 38.87 81.52
C LYS A 226 -5.33 39.30 82.66
N ASP A 227 -4.07 39.58 82.34
CA ASP A 227 -3.08 40.06 83.31
C ASP A 227 -3.53 41.37 83.98
N ASN A 228 -4.17 42.28 83.23
CA ASN A 228 -4.72 43.51 83.80
C ASN A 228 -5.93 43.23 84.74
N ALA A 229 -6.80 42.27 84.40
CA ALA A 229 -7.92 41.88 85.25
C ALA A 229 -7.45 41.28 86.60
N ASP A 230 -6.46 40.37 86.60
CA ASP A 230 -5.90 39.80 87.82
C ASP A 230 -5.14 40.86 88.66
N ASN A 231 -4.44 41.81 88.02
CA ASN A 231 -3.85 42.95 88.72
C ASN A 231 -4.91 43.83 89.40
N ILE A 232 -6.04 44.11 88.73
CA ILE A 232 -7.15 44.86 89.34
C ILE A 232 -7.77 44.06 90.50
N ARG A 233 -7.97 42.75 90.36
CA ARG A 233 -8.44 41.87 91.45
C ARG A 233 -7.54 41.95 92.69
N ASN A 234 -6.22 41.97 92.51
CA ASN A 234 -5.27 42.09 93.62
C ASN A 234 -5.33 43.47 94.30
N ILE A 235 -5.57 44.54 93.54
CA ILE A 235 -5.83 45.88 94.09
C ILE A 235 -7.17 45.89 94.87
N LEU A 236 -8.22 45.27 94.34
CA LEU A 236 -9.53 45.22 94.99
C LEU A 236 -9.49 44.49 96.34
N LYS A 237 -8.76 43.37 96.45
CA LYS A 237 -8.51 42.68 97.73
C LYS A 237 -7.82 43.61 98.74
N MET A 238 -6.81 44.37 98.32
CA MET A 238 -6.13 45.33 99.20
C MET A 238 -7.07 46.45 99.67
N VAL A 239 -8.00 46.90 98.81
CA VAL A 239 -9.03 47.88 99.18
C VAL A 239 -10.06 47.28 100.15
N GLU A 240 -10.46 46.02 99.97
CA GLU A 240 -11.32 45.27 100.90
C GLU A 240 -10.65 45.13 102.28
N GLU A 241 -9.37 44.71 102.32
CA GLU A 241 -8.57 44.64 103.55
C GLU A 241 -8.43 46.00 104.25
N PHE A 242 -8.14 47.09 103.51
CA PHE A 242 -8.06 48.43 104.09
C PHE A 242 -9.41 48.93 104.61
N SER A 243 -10.50 48.59 103.93
CA SER A 243 -11.85 48.98 104.34
C SER A 243 -12.32 48.20 105.56
N ASP A 244 -12.02 46.90 105.67
CA ASP A 244 -12.27 46.10 106.86
C ASP A 244 -11.44 46.56 108.06
N GLN A 245 -10.16 46.91 107.85
CA GLN A 245 -9.33 47.55 108.86
C GLN A 245 -9.92 48.90 109.31
N THR A 246 -10.41 49.72 108.36
CA THR A 246 -11.04 51.03 108.67
C THR A 246 -12.37 50.86 109.41
N ASN A 247 -13.18 49.86 109.05
CA ASN A 247 -14.41 49.47 109.73
C ASN A 247 -14.15 49.00 111.17
N LEU A 248 -13.09 48.20 111.39
CA LEU A 248 -12.65 47.77 112.73
C LEU A 248 -12.10 48.94 113.57
N LEU A 249 -11.30 49.83 112.98
CA LEU A 249 -10.82 51.05 113.64
C LEU A 249 -11.98 51.98 114.02
N ALA A 250 -12.95 52.17 113.13
CA ALA A 250 -14.15 52.96 113.37
C ALA A 250 -15.05 52.34 114.46
N LEU A 251 -15.21 51.01 114.46
CA LEU A 251 -15.90 50.29 115.53
C LEU A 251 -15.23 50.49 116.90
N ASN A 252 -13.89 50.36 116.96
CA ASN A 252 -13.13 50.60 118.18
C ASN A 252 -13.25 52.07 118.65
N ALA A 253 -13.21 53.03 117.72
CA ALA A 253 -13.40 54.44 118.01
C ALA A 253 -14.83 54.75 118.52
N ALA A 254 -15.86 54.14 117.95
CA ALA A 254 -17.25 54.28 118.41
C ALA A 254 -17.45 53.70 119.82
N ILE A 255 -16.84 52.54 120.11
CA ILE A 255 -16.84 51.92 121.44
C ILE A 255 -16.21 52.86 122.48
N GLU A 256 -15.01 53.39 122.22
CA GLU A 256 -14.32 54.26 123.20
C GLU A 256 -14.97 55.65 123.30
N ALA A 257 -15.57 56.17 122.21
CA ALA A 257 -16.37 57.38 122.24
C ALA A 257 -17.64 57.22 123.10
N ALA A 258 -18.34 56.08 123.00
CA ALA A 258 -19.46 55.76 123.89
C ALA A 258 -19.01 55.65 125.37
N ARG A 259 -17.81 55.10 125.59
CA ARG A 259 -17.18 54.96 126.92
C ARG A 259 -16.81 56.30 127.56
N ALA A 260 -16.53 57.32 126.76
CA ALA A 260 -16.28 58.69 127.20
C ALA A 260 -17.55 59.53 127.47
N GLY A 261 -18.75 58.97 127.24
CA GLY A 261 -20.03 59.62 127.54
C GLY A 261 -20.24 60.93 126.76
N GLU A 262 -20.79 61.95 127.42
CA GLU A 262 -21.05 63.27 126.82
C GLU A 262 -19.81 63.91 126.17
N ALA A 263 -18.60 63.65 126.70
CA ALA A 263 -17.36 64.17 126.13
C ALA A 263 -16.97 63.49 124.80
N GLY A 264 -17.35 62.23 124.61
CA GLY A 264 -17.09 61.48 123.37
C GLY A 264 -18.12 61.70 122.26
N ARG A 265 -19.21 62.41 122.55
CA ARG A 265 -20.41 62.47 121.70
C ARG A 265 -20.18 63.00 120.29
N GLY A 266 -19.23 63.92 120.10
CA GLY A 266 -18.80 64.39 118.77
C GLY A 266 -17.94 63.38 118.01
N PHE A 267 -17.09 62.63 118.71
CA PHE A 267 -16.26 61.57 118.13
C PHE A 267 -17.09 60.36 117.69
N ALA A 268 -18.16 60.02 118.43
CA ALA A 268 -19.06 58.93 118.08
C ALA A 268 -19.70 59.12 116.69
N VAL A 269 -20.19 60.34 116.38
CA VAL A 269 -20.78 60.66 115.07
C VAL A 269 -19.76 60.51 113.93
N VAL A 270 -18.50 60.93 114.15
CA VAL A 270 -17.43 60.76 113.17
C VAL A 270 -17.09 59.28 112.98
N ALA A 271 -17.03 58.50 114.06
CA ALA A 271 -16.77 57.07 114.01
C ALA A 271 -17.87 56.30 113.25
N ASP A 272 -19.14 56.61 113.49
CA ASP A 272 -20.27 56.01 112.78
C ASP A 272 -20.29 56.40 111.28
N GLU A 273 -19.91 57.63 110.92
CA GLU A 273 -19.82 58.02 109.50
C GLU A 273 -18.63 57.37 108.79
N VAL A 274 -17.47 57.21 109.44
CA VAL A 274 -16.32 56.46 108.88
C VAL A 274 -16.65 54.98 108.73
N ARG A 275 -17.39 54.39 109.69
CA ARG A 275 -17.93 53.03 109.60
C ARG A 275 -18.91 52.88 108.42
N SER A 276 -19.86 53.81 108.31
CA SER A 276 -20.82 53.93 107.19
C SER A 276 -20.11 54.02 105.83
N LEU A 277 -19.05 54.82 105.74
CA LEU A 277 -18.22 54.94 104.54
C LEU A 277 -17.47 53.65 104.21
N SER A 278 -16.90 52.97 105.20
CA SER A 278 -16.20 51.69 105.01
C SER A 278 -17.14 50.59 104.48
N VAL A 279 -18.35 50.49 105.01
CA VAL A 279 -19.37 49.55 104.49
C VAL A 279 -19.73 49.86 103.03
N LYS A 280 -19.88 51.14 102.67
CA LYS A 280 -20.13 51.55 101.27
C LYS A 280 -18.94 51.25 100.35
N VAL A 281 -17.70 51.36 100.84
CA VAL A 281 -16.50 50.98 100.09
C VAL A 281 -16.49 49.47 99.83
N ASN A 282 -16.77 48.62 100.82
CA ASN A 282 -16.87 47.17 100.60
C ASN A 282 -17.99 46.80 99.60
N GLU A 283 -19.16 47.45 99.69
CA GLU A 283 -20.25 47.22 98.73
C GLU A 283 -19.87 47.64 97.29
N ALA A 284 -19.04 48.69 97.14
CA ALA A 284 -18.49 49.09 95.84
C ALA A 284 -17.42 48.10 95.35
N THR A 285 -16.46 47.72 96.19
CA THR A 285 -15.41 46.74 95.87
C THR A 285 -16.02 45.41 95.42
N GLY A 286 -17.04 44.90 96.13
CA GLY A 286 -17.74 43.68 95.76
C GLY A 286 -18.42 43.75 94.39
N LYS A 287 -19.00 44.90 94.03
CA LYS A 287 -19.58 45.11 92.68
C LYS A 287 -18.50 45.16 91.60
N ILE A 288 -17.39 45.86 91.82
CA ILE A 288 -16.27 45.89 90.86
C ILE A 288 -15.69 44.48 90.69
N ASN A 289 -15.53 43.72 91.78
CA ASN A 289 -15.07 42.32 91.73
C ASN A 289 -16.02 41.43 90.90
N SER A 290 -17.35 41.66 90.96
CA SER A 290 -18.28 40.95 90.08
C SER A 290 -18.09 41.29 88.59
N PHE A 291 -17.83 42.55 88.24
CA PHE A 291 -17.50 42.95 86.86
C PHE A 291 -16.15 42.39 86.38
N ILE A 292 -15.15 42.24 87.27
CA ILE A 292 -13.88 41.58 86.93
C ILE A 292 -14.08 40.08 86.66
N ASN A 293 -14.92 39.39 87.44
CA ASN A 293 -15.25 37.99 87.17
C ASN A 293 -16.01 37.80 85.84
N GLU A 294 -16.90 38.74 85.49
CA GLU A 294 -17.60 38.76 84.19
C GLU A 294 -16.62 39.04 83.03
N MET A 295 -15.71 40.02 83.21
CA MET A 295 -14.65 40.33 82.25
C MET A 295 -13.73 39.13 82.00
N GLU A 296 -13.34 38.38 83.03
CA GLU A 296 -12.52 37.17 82.86
C GLU A 296 -13.24 36.05 82.11
N SER A 297 -14.56 35.91 82.29
CA SER A 297 -15.34 34.96 81.51
C SER A 297 -15.30 35.32 80.03
N LEU A 298 -15.51 36.60 79.70
CA LEU A 298 -15.45 37.11 78.32
C LEU A 298 -14.03 37.01 77.72
N VAL A 299 -12.99 37.31 78.50
CA VAL A 299 -11.57 37.16 78.08
C VAL A 299 -11.26 35.70 77.75
N LYS A 300 -11.70 34.76 78.59
CA LYS A 300 -11.48 33.32 78.37
C LYS A 300 -12.26 32.77 77.17
N GLU A 301 -13.49 33.25 76.96
CA GLU A 301 -14.30 32.92 75.79
C GLU A 301 -13.63 33.44 74.51
N THR A 302 -13.23 34.72 74.50
CA THR A 302 -12.48 35.37 73.40
C THR A 302 -11.15 34.66 73.11
N GLN A 303 -10.43 34.19 74.14
CA GLN A 303 -9.19 33.43 73.97
C GLN A 303 -9.45 32.09 73.26
N SER A 304 -10.52 31.38 73.63
CA SER A 304 -10.89 30.11 72.97
C SER A 304 -11.39 30.33 71.54
N GLU A 305 -12.14 31.40 71.27
CA GLU A 305 -12.49 31.77 69.88
C GLU A 305 -11.24 32.09 69.05
N SER A 306 -10.28 32.83 69.61
CA SER A 306 -9.03 33.18 68.93
C SER A 306 -8.16 31.94 68.62
N GLU A 307 -8.09 30.96 69.52
CA GLU A 307 -7.39 29.69 69.28
C GLU A 307 -8.04 28.88 68.15
N ASN A 308 -9.39 28.83 68.11
CA ASN A 308 -10.13 28.19 67.02
C ASN A 308 -9.91 28.92 65.68
N LEU A 309 -9.91 30.25 65.67
CA LEU A 309 -9.66 31.04 64.46
C LEU A 309 -8.24 30.83 63.90
N ILE A 310 -7.22 30.75 64.76
CA ILE A 310 -5.85 30.42 64.34
C ILE A 310 -5.81 29.02 63.71
N SER A 311 -6.44 28.01 64.34
CA SER A 311 -6.49 26.65 63.78
C SER A 311 -7.25 26.56 62.45
N VAL A 312 -8.24 27.43 62.21
CA VAL A 312 -8.92 27.55 60.90
C VAL A 312 -8.02 28.24 59.87
N SER A 313 -7.25 29.25 60.27
CA SER A 313 -6.28 29.95 59.43
C SER A 313 -5.14 29.02 58.97
N ASP A 314 -4.54 28.26 59.90
CA ASP A 314 -3.52 27.24 59.62
C ASP A 314 -4.05 26.19 58.61
N LYS A 315 -5.31 25.75 58.77
CA LYS A 315 -5.95 24.79 57.85
C LYS A 315 -6.21 25.39 56.47
N ALA A 316 -6.69 26.63 56.39
CA ALA A 316 -6.89 27.33 55.13
C ALA A 316 -5.57 27.50 54.36
N GLN A 317 -4.48 27.84 55.05
CA GLN A 317 -3.16 27.95 54.44
C GLN A 317 -2.68 26.63 53.83
N SER A 318 -2.93 25.50 54.49
CA SER A 318 -2.64 24.17 53.95
C SER A 318 -3.46 23.90 52.68
N GLU A 319 -4.78 24.11 52.71
CA GLU A 319 -5.66 23.84 51.56
C GLU A 319 -5.33 24.73 50.35
N ILE A 320 -4.91 25.98 50.57
CA ILE A 320 -4.43 26.88 49.50
C ILE A 320 -3.10 26.38 48.92
N THR A 321 -2.20 25.89 49.77
CA THR A 321 -0.90 25.34 49.34
C THR A 321 -1.09 24.09 48.48
N ASP A 322 -1.88 23.11 48.96
CA ASP A 322 -2.22 21.88 48.24
C ASP A 322 -2.91 22.18 46.89
N THR A 323 -3.76 23.20 46.85
CA THR A 323 -4.43 23.65 45.62
C THR A 323 -3.44 24.31 44.65
N SER A 324 -2.50 25.10 45.16
CA SER A 324 -1.45 25.75 44.35
C SER A 324 -0.54 24.72 43.67
N GLU A 325 -0.14 23.66 44.38
CA GLU A 325 0.63 22.56 43.80
C GLU A 325 -0.15 21.82 42.70
N GLN A 326 -1.46 21.58 42.89
CA GLN A 326 -2.32 20.99 41.86
C GLN A 326 -2.41 21.86 40.59
N PHE A 327 -2.53 23.19 40.73
CA PHE A 327 -2.51 24.10 39.59
C PHE A 327 -1.15 24.14 38.87
N GLN A 328 -0.03 24.04 39.59
CA GLN A 328 1.29 23.88 38.97
C GLN A 328 1.42 22.54 38.22
N GLY A 329 0.89 21.45 38.76
CA GLY A 329 0.83 20.15 38.06
C GLY A 329 0.02 20.24 36.76
N MET A 330 -1.16 20.84 36.81
CA MET A 330 -1.99 21.06 35.62
C MET A 330 -1.31 21.96 34.57
N LEU A 331 -0.54 22.98 34.98
CA LEU A 331 0.25 23.80 34.07
C LEU A 331 1.31 22.96 33.32
N GLN A 332 1.98 22.02 33.99
CA GLN A 332 2.93 21.11 33.35
C GLN A 332 2.23 20.15 32.36
N GLU A 333 1.07 19.61 32.71
CA GLU A 333 0.28 18.77 31.78
C GLU A 333 -0.20 19.56 30.54
N LEU A 334 -0.58 20.82 30.70
CA LEU A 334 -1.01 21.68 29.59
C LEU A 334 0.16 22.02 28.64
N ILE A 335 1.37 22.22 29.17
CA ILE A 335 2.59 22.37 28.36
C ILE A 335 2.89 21.09 27.58
N ALA A 336 2.91 19.93 28.25
CA ALA A 336 3.14 18.64 27.60
C ALA A 336 2.04 18.30 26.55
N ASN A 337 0.81 18.75 26.76
CA ASN A 337 -0.25 18.64 25.76
C ASN A 337 -0.04 19.57 24.55
N SER A 338 0.58 20.73 24.72
CA SER A 338 0.98 21.58 23.58
C SER A 338 2.05 20.92 22.71
N GLU A 339 3.06 20.29 23.32
CA GLU A 339 4.10 19.53 22.61
C GLU A 339 3.51 18.33 21.84
N ARG A 340 2.57 17.60 22.45
CA ARG A 340 1.85 16.50 21.79
C ARG A 340 1.07 16.97 20.56
N LEU A 341 0.47 18.16 20.59
CA LEU A 341 -0.29 18.71 19.46
C LEU A 341 0.61 19.15 18.31
N GLU A 342 1.84 19.59 18.59
CA GLU A 342 2.86 19.88 17.56
C GLU A 342 3.26 18.61 16.80
N HIS A 343 3.50 17.50 17.51
CA HIS A 343 3.74 16.19 16.88
C HIS A 343 2.54 15.63 16.11
N VAL A 344 1.30 15.96 16.50
CA VAL A 344 0.11 15.65 15.68
C VAL A 344 0.16 16.44 14.36
N GLY A 345 0.53 17.73 14.39
CA GLY A 345 0.72 18.54 13.19
C GLY A 345 1.78 17.97 12.24
N GLU A 346 2.94 17.56 12.77
CA GLU A 346 4.00 16.87 12.00
C GLU A 346 3.51 15.55 11.36
N SER A 347 2.77 14.75 12.14
CA SER A 347 2.18 13.49 11.68
C SER A 347 1.17 13.72 10.55
N VAL A 348 0.35 14.77 10.67
CA VAL A 348 -0.64 15.18 9.66
C VAL A 348 0.02 15.66 8.37
N HIS A 349 1.13 16.41 8.46
CA HIS A 349 1.91 16.81 7.28
C HIS A 349 2.50 15.58 6.55
N THR A 350 2.97 14.59 7.31
CA THR A 350 3.48 13.31 6.77
C THR A 350 2.37 12.48 6.11
N LEU A 351 1.17 12.45 6.71
CA LEU A 351 -0.02 11.83 6.13
C LEU A 351 -0.44 12.51 4.82
N ASN A 352 -0.40 13.85 4.76
CA ASN A 352 -0.75 14.60 3.55
C ASN A 352 0.24 14.30 2.39
N HIS A 353 1.54 14.26 2.65
CA HIS A 353 2.53 13.78 1.67
C HIS A 353 2.25 12.35 1.19
N THR A 354 1.91 11.45 2.11
CA THR A 354 1.61 10.05 1.80
C THR A 354 0.33 9.93 0.93
N TYR A 355 -0.70 10.71 1.23
CA TYR A 355 -1.93 10.82 0.44
C TYR A 355 -1.64 11.27 -1.00
N ASN A 356 -0.87 12.36 -1.17
CA ASN A 356 -0.55 12.87 -2.51
C ASN A 356 0.23 11.84 -3.35
N ALA A 357 1.20 11.16 -2.75
CA ALA A 357 1.96 10.09 -3.42
C ALA A 357 1.07 8.88 -3.80
N ALA A 358 0.12 8.50 -2.94
CA ALA A 358 -0.85 7.46 -3.27
C ALA A 358 -1.80 7.87 -4.41
N HIS A 359 -2.28 9.12 -4.40
CA HIS A 359 -3.13 9.66 -5.46
C HIS A 359 -2.41 9.67 -6.81
N GLU A 360 -1.15 10.12 -6.86
CA GLU A 360 -0.32 10.10 -8.08
C GLU A 360 -0.05 8.66 -8.56
N ALA A 361 0.21 7.72 -7.64
CA ALA A 361 0.41 6.32 -7.98
C ALA A 361 -0.84 5.70 -8.64
N VAL A 362 -2.04 5.96 -8.10
CA VAL A 362 -3.29 5.44 -8.66
C VAL A 362 -3.63 6.10 -10.01
N GLY A 363 -3.36 7.40 -10.17
CA GLY A 363 -3.48 8.06 -11.48
C GLY A 363 -2.55 7.45 -12.54
N ASN A 364 -1.32 7.09 -12.17
CA ASN A 364 -0.41 6.36 -13.05
C ASN A 364 -0.88 4.92 -13.34
N ILE A 365 -1.52 4.25 -12.39
CA ILE A 365 -2.09 2.90 -12.59
C ILE A 365 -3.25 2.94 -13.59
N SER A 366 -4.21 3.86 -13.46
CA SER A 366 -5.33 3.97 -14.42
C SER A 366 -4.84 4.33 -15.83
N ARG A 367 -3.85 5.25 -15.94
CA ARG A 367 -3.19 5.55 -17.23
C ARG A 367 -2.54 4.31 -17.84
N LEU A 368 -1.78 3.53 -17.06
CA LEU A 368 -1.17 2.28 -17.51
C LEU A 368 -2.23 1.24 -17.92
N GLY A 369 -3.38 1.20 -17.23
CA GLY A 369 -4.53 0.38 -17.66
C GLY A 369 -5.07 0.80 -19.03
N GLY A 370 -5.13 2.10 -19.31
CA GLY A 370 -5.40 2.64 -20.64
C GLY A 370 -4.37 2.18 -21.67
N ASP A 371 -3.08 2.40 -21.39
CA ASP A 371 -1.96 1.99 -22.27
C ASP A 371 -2.02 0.48 -22.58
N ILE A 372 -2.35 -0.38 -21.60
CA ILE A 372 -2.50 -1.83 -21.82
C ILE A 372 -3.74 -2.14 -22.66
N ARG A 373 -4.88 -1.48 -22.45
CA ARG A 373 -6.13 -1.69 -23.21
C ARG A 373 -5.93 -1.39 -24.70
N ASP A 374 -5.24 -0.31 -25.02
CA ASP A 374 -4.96 0.08 -26.41
C ASP A 374 -3.98 -0.92 -27.08
N ASN A 375 -2.98 -1.39 -26.34
CA ASN A 375 -2.09 -2.47 -26.82
C ASN A 375 -2.85 -3.80 -27.03
N MET A 376 -3.79 -4.15 -26.15
CA MET A 376 -4.63 -5.34 -26.33
C MET A 376 -5.47 -5.27 -27.61
N GLN A 377 -6.07 -4.11 -27.93
CA GLN A 377 -6.82 -3.92 -29.19
C GLN A 377 -5.92 -4.06 -30.43
N GLN A 378 -4.70 -3.53 -30.39
CA GLN A 378 -3.73 -3.67 -31.49
C GLN A 378 -3.32 -5.14 -31.71
N ILE A 379 -3.04 -5.87 -30.62
CA ILE A 379 -2.75 -7.31 -30.70
C ILE A 379 -3.96 -8.05 -31.26
N GLU A 380 -5.18 -7.78 -30.78
CA GLU A 380 -6.41 -8.42 -31.27
C GLU A 380 -6.60 -8.21 -32.80
N GLN A 381 -6.26 -7.03 -33.32
CA GLN A 381 -6.25 -6.78 -34.77
C GLN A 381 -5.20 -7.63 -35.50
N GLN A 382 -3.94 -7.62 -35.05
CA GLN A 382 -2.86 -8.40 -35.67
C GLN A 382 -3.16 -9.91 -35.65
N MET A 383 -3.78 -10.40 -34.57
CA MET A 383 -4.20 -11.80 -34.45
C MET A 383 -5.33 -12.16 -35.43
N ARG A 384 -6.29 -11.25 -35.67
CA ARG A 384 -7.29 -11.43 -36.76
C ARG A 384 -6.63 -11.50 -38.14
N GLU A 385 -5.72 -10.59 -38.44
CA GLU A 385 -5.01 -10.55 -39.73
C GLU A 385 -4.20 -11.84 -39.96
N LEU A 386 -3.41 -12.26 -38.97
CA LEU A 386 -2.65 -13.52 -39.02
C LEU A 386 -3.54 -14.79 -39.08
N THR A 387 -4.79 -14.73 -38.60
CA THR A 387 -5.75 -15.82 -38.78
C THR A 387 -6.14 -15.95 -40.26
N VAL A 388 -6.40 -14.82 -40.94
CA VAL A 388 -6.71 -14.81 -42.38
C VAL A 388 -5.52 -15.27 -43.23
N GLU A 389 -4.28 -14.90 -42.86
CA GLU A 389 -3.07 -15.37 -43.57
C GLU A 389 -2.84 -16.88 -43.39
N THR A 390 -3.05 -17.43 -42.19
CA THR A 390 -2.90 -18.88 -41.95
C THR A 390 -3.97 -19.71 -42.66
N GLU A 391 -5.24 -19.25 -42.69
CA GLU A 391 -6.31 -19.89 -43.47
C GLU A 391 -6.08 -19.79 -44.99
N THR A 392 -5.54 -18.66 -45.47
CA THR A 392 -5.15 -18.49 -46.87
C THR A 392 -4.03 -19.44 -47.24
N THR A 393 -3.02 -19.59 -46.37
CA THR A 393 -1.89 -20.52 -46.55
C THR A 393 -2.38 -21.97 -46.59
N GLU A 394 -3.24 -22.38 -45.65
CA GLU A 394 -3.85 -23.72 -45.64
C GLU A 394 -4.60 -24.00 -46.95
N THR A 395 -5.43 -23.04 -47.40
CA THR A 395 -6.22 -23.11 -48.64
C THR A 395 -5.36 -23.17 -49.92
N GLN A 396 -4.14 -22.61 -49.89
CA GLN A 396 -3.19 -22.73 -51.00
C GLN A 396 -2.49 -24.10 -50.99
N LEU A 397 -2.05 -24.58 -49.83
CA LEU A 397 -1.35 -25.87 -49.70
C LEU A 397 -2.25 -27.08 -50.04
N GLN A 398 -3.54 -27.01 -49.68
CA GLN A 398 -4.56 -28.00 -50.06
C GLN A 398 -4.77 -28.15 -51.59
N ARG A 399 -4.11 -27.36 -52.44
CA ARG A 399 -4.14 -27.51 -53.91
C ARG A 399 -3.06 -28.46 -54.44
N PHE A 400 -1.94 -28.58 -53.75
CA PHE A 400 -0.77 -29.36 -54.18
C PHE A 400 -0.74 -30.79 -53.62
N LEU A 401 -1.58 -31.09 -52.62
CA LEU A 401 -1.58 -32.32 -51.81
C LEU A 401 -2.92 -33.08 -51.92
N LYS A 402 -3.51 -33.13 -53.11
CA LYS A 402 -4.96 -33.36 -53.31
C LYS A 402 -5.35 -34.75 -53.80
#